data_AF-A0A8T3ZAW7-F1
#
_entry.id   AF-A0A8T3ZAW7-F1
#
_cell.length_a   1.000
_cell.length_b   1.000
_cell.length_c   1.000
_cell.angle_alpha   90.00
_cell.angle_beta   90.00
_cell.angle_gamma   90.00
#
_symmetry.space_group_name_H-M   'P 1'
#
loop_
_entity.id
_entity.type
_entity.pdbx_description
1 polymer ?
#
loop_
_entity_poly.entity_id
_entity_poly.type
_entity_poly.pdbx_seq_one_letter_code
_entity_poly.pdbx_strand_id
1 'polypeptide(L)'
;MVSSLGGTAYIPFKSNTSGKSRGSQIWKKLYNFYTYNRAEFLQEYHKRSNIESTNNMIKSKFGDYVRSKEWTAQVNEVLLKILCHNICVVIQEMFELGIEPDFCLKNEVTV
;
A
#
# COMPACT_ATOMS: atom_id res chain seq x y z
N MET A 1 -4.28 -6.72 -20.17
CA MET A 1 -3.72 -5.50 -19.58
C MET A 1 -2.97 -5.79 -18.29
N VAL A 2 -3.60 -6.32 -17.22
CA VAL A 2 -2.84 -6.73 -16.00
C VAL A 2 -2.14 -8.08 -16.18
N SER A 3 -2.83 -9.08 -16.75
CA SER A 3 -2.26 -10.41 -17.02
C SER A 3 -1.14 -10.40 -18.07
N SER A 4 -1.17 -9.44 -19.00
CA SER A 4 -0.13 -9.23 -20.01
C SER A 4 1.17 -8.69 -19.42
N LEU A 5 1.14 -8.20 -18.17
CA LEU A 5 2.30 -7.74 -17.40
C LEU A 5 2.68 -8.74 -16.29
N GLY A 6 2.13 -9.96 -16.31
CA GLY A 6 2.39 -10.99 -15.29
C GLY A 6 1.66 -10.80 -13.95
N GLY A 7 0.82 -9.76 -13.84
CA GLY A 7 0.07 -9.49 -12.61
C GLY A 7 -1.22 -10.30 -12.48
N THR A 8 -1.58 -10.64 -11.24
CA THR A 8 -2.90 -11.20 -10.88
C THR A 8 -3.72 -10.14 -10.17
N ALA A 9 -4.94 -9.88 -10.66
CA ALA A 9 -5.81 -8.88 -10.07
C ALA A 9 -6.66 -9.47 -8.94
N TYR A 10 -6.63 -8.86 -7.76
CA TYR A 10 -7.48 -9.22 -6.62
C TYR A 10 -8.74 -8.34 -6.62
N ILE A 11 -9.77 -8.76 -7.35
CA ILE A 11 -11.03 -8.02 -7.52
C ILE A 11 -12.16 -8.75 -6.78
N PRO A 12 -12.78 -8.13 -5.76
CA PRO A 12 -13.91 -8.75 -5.08
C PRO A 12 -15.14 -8.71 -5.98
N PHE A 13 -15.91 -9.78 -5.97
CA PHE A 13 -17.17 -9.88 -6.72
C PHE A 13 -18.36 -9.58 -5.83
N LYS A 14 -19.41 -8.94 -6.38
CA LYS A 14 -20.67 -8.76 -5.67
C LYS A 14 -21.32 -10.11 -5.42
N SER A 15 -22.07 -10.25 -4.33
CA SER A 15 -22.77 -11.49 -3.95
C SER A 15 -23.71 -12.04 -5.03
N ASN A 16 -24.27 -11.17 -5.87
CA ASN A 16 -25.15 -11.53 -6.98
C ASN A 16 -24.42 -11.75 -8.31
N THR A 17 -23.08 -11.76 -8.31
CA THR A 17 -22.31 -11.99 -9.54
C THR A 17 -22.33 -13.47 -9.88
N SER A 18 -22.60 -13.81 -11.14
CA SER A 18 -22.49 -15.19 -11.63
C SER A 18 -21.16 -15.40 -12.36
N GLY A 19 -20.65 -16.63 -12.35
CA GLY A 19 -19.44 -17.02 -13.09
C GLY A 19 -19.56 -17.00 -14.62
N LYS A 20 -20.67 -16.47 -15.18
CA LYS A 20 -20.89 -16.31 -16.62
C LYS A 20 -20.04 -15.14 -17.13
N SER A 21 -18.84 -15.43 -17.61
CA SER A 21 -17.85 -14.40 -17.93
C SER A 21 -17.99 -13.70 -19.30
N ARG A 22 -19.15 -13.80 -19.98
CA ARG A 22 -19.41 -13.21 -21.32
C ARG A 22 -18.21 -13.34 -22.30
N GLY A 23 -17.52 -14.49 -22.26
CA GLY A 23 -16.39 -14.79 -23.15
C GLY A 23 -14.98 -14.52 -22.59
N SER A 24 -14.85 -13.87 -21.42
CA SER A 24 -13.52 -13.65 -20.82
C SER A 24 -13.11 -14.82 -19.92
N GLN A 25 -12.15 -15.63 -20.37
CA GLN A 25 -11.62 -16.73 -19.57
C GLN A 25 -10.91 -16.24 -18.30
N ILE A 26 -10.31 -15.04 -18.34
CA ILE A 26 -9.63 -14.41 -17.20
C ILE A 26 -10.64 -14.08 -16.10
N TRP A 27 -11.76 -13.44 -16.45
CA TRP A 27 -12.82 -13.11 -15.49
C TRP A 27 -13.41 -14.36 -14.84
N LYS A 28 -13.58 -15.45 -15.60
CA LYS A 28 -14.03 -16.74 -15.05
C LYS A 28 -13.04 -17.31 -14.04
N LYS A 29 -11.74 -17.27 -14.36
CA LYS A 29 -10.67 -17.73 -13.44
C LYS A 29 -10.63 -16.89 -12.16
N LEU A 30 -10.69 -15.56 -12.27
CA LEU A 30 -10.72 -14.66 -11.12
C LEU A 30 -11.95 -14.88 -10.24
N TYR A 31 -13.13 -15.07 -10.85
CA TYR A 31 -14.36 -15.37 -10.11
C TYR A 31 -14.25 -16.70 -9.35
N ASN A 32 -13.73 -17.74 -10.01
CA ASN A 32 -13.51 -19.03 -9.37
C ASN A 32 -12.51 -18.91 -8.21
N PHE A 33 -11.39 -18.20 -8.41
CA PHE A 33 -10.41 -17.95 -7.37
C PHE A 33 -11.01 -17.19 -6.19
N TYR A 34 -11.75 -16.11 -6.43
CA TYR A 34 -12.46 -15.37 -5.37
C TYR A 34 -13.47 -16.25 -4.59
N THR A 35 -14.15 -17.17 -5.28
CA THR A 35 -15.21 -18.00 -4.71
C THR A 35 -14.65 -19.17 -3.90
N TYR A 36 -13.69 -19.92 -4.47
CA TYR A 36 -13.17 -21.15 -3.90
C TYR A 36 -11.91 -20.94 -3.03
N ASN A 37 -11.14 -19.89 -3.27
CA ASN A 37 -9.93 -19.52 -2.51
C ASN A 37 -10.15 -18.23 -1.71
N ARG A 38 -11.34 -18.08 -1.10
CA ARG A 38 -11.76 -16.81 -0.48
C ARG A 38 -10.81 -16.33 0.63
N ALA A 39 -10.31 -17.24 1.47
CA ALA A 39 -9.41 -16.87 2.57
C ALA A 39 -8.08 -16.27 2.05
N GLU A 40 -7.45 -16.97 1.10
CA GLU A 40 -6.22 -16.52 0.43
C GLU A 40 -6.45 -15.20 -0.32
N PHE A 41 -7.57 -15.10 -1.05
CA PHE A 41 -7.97 -13.87 -1.72
C PHE A 41 -8.09 -12.69 -0.73
N LEU A 42 -8.77 -12.89 0.40
CA LEU A 42 -8.99 -11.84 1.38
C LEU A 42 -7.67 -11.40 2.02
N GLN A 43 -6.79 -12.34 2.36
CA GLN A 43 -5.46 -12.03 2.91
C GLN A 43 -4.67 -11.06 2.02
N GLU A 44 -4.64 -11.32 0.72
CA GLU A 44 -3.99 -10.44 -0.25
C GLU A 44 -4.75 -9.13 -0.45
N TYR A 45 -6.07 -9.19 -0.53
CA TYR A 45 -6.93 -8.01 -0.69
C TYR A 45 -6.84 -7.04 0.51
N HIS A 46 -6.63 -7.56 1.73
CA HIS A 46 -6.49 -6.76 2.96
C HIS A 46 -5.30 -5.81 2.90
N LYS A 47 -4.23 -6.12 2.15
CA LYS A 47 -3.08 -5.22 1.95
C LYS A 47 -3.49 -3.87 1.35
N ARG A 48 -4.61 -3.81 0.62
CA ARG A 48 -5.22 -2.58 0.10
C ARG A 48 -5.65 -1.63 1.21
N SER A 49 -6.19 -2.16 2.32
CA SER A 49 -6.60 -1.33 3.45
C SER A 49 -5.41 -0.65 4.12
N ASN A 50 -4.26 -1.32 4.18
CA ASN A 50 -3.05 -0.76 4.79
C ASN A 50 -2.60 0.50 4.06
N ILE A 51 -2.51 0.46 2.72
CA ILE A 51 -2.10 1.63 1.94
C ILE A 51 -3.12 2.76 2.00
N GLU A 52 -4.42 2.46 2.08
CA GLU A 52 -5.46 3.48 2.28
C GLU A 52 -5.32 4.18 3.63
N SER A 53 -5.09 3.41 4.69
CA SER A 53 -4.81 3.95 6.03
C SER A 53 -3.55 4.82 6.03
N THR A 54 -2.44 4.34 5.46
CA THR A 54 -1.20 5.11 5.32
C THR A 54 -1.42 6.42 4.57
N ASN A 55 -2.12 6.38 3.42
CA ASN A 55 -2.44 7.58 2.66
C ASN A 55 -3.30 8.57 3.45
N ASN A 56 -4.25 8.07 4.24
CA ASN A 56 -5.05 8.92 5.13
C ASN A 56 -4.18 9.56 6.21
N MET A 57 -3.31 8.80 6.87
CA MET A 57 -2.39 9.32 7.89
C MET A 57 -1.48 10.42 7.33
N ILE A 58 -0.93 10.23 6.13
CA ILE A 58 -0.11 11.24 5.45
C ILE A 58 -0.92 12.51 5.20
N LYS A 59 -2.13 12.38 4.62
CA LYS A 59 -2.98 13.53 4.28
C LYS A 59 -3.50 14.26 5.53
N SER A 60 -3.82 13.53 6.58
CA SER A 60 -4.28 14.10 7.85
C SER A 60 -3.17 14.88 8.55
N LYS A 61 -1.93 14.41 8.49
CA LYS A 61 -0.79 15.06 9.16
C LYS A 61 -0.15 16.18 8.35
N PHE A 62 0.04 15.99 7.04
CA PHE A 62 0.79 16.90 6.17
C PHE A 62 -0.09 17.63 5.14
N GLY A 63 -1.40 17.40 5.17
CA GLY A 63 -2.35 17.90 4.17
C GLY A 63 -2.30 17.11 2.87
N ASP A 64 -3.39 17.20 2.10
CA ASP A 64 -3.58 16.54 0.81
C ASP A 64 -3.11 17.38 -0.39
N TYR A 65 -2.83 18.67 -0.18
CA TYR A 65 -2.41 19.58 -1.25
C TYR A 65 -0.93 19.44 -1.63
N VAL A 66 -0.64 19.57 -2.92
CA VAL A 66 0.71 19.77 -3.45
C VAL A 66 0.79 21.20 -4.00
N ARG A 67 1.68 22.03 -3.47
CA ARG A 67 1.72 23.48 -3.80
C ARG A 67 2.55 23.80 -5.04
N SER A 68 3.49 22.93 -5.38
CA SER A 68 4.39 23.10 -6.50
C SER A 68 3.64 23.14 -7.85
N LYS A 69 4.10 23.98 -8.78
CA LYS A 69 3.53 24.07 -10.14
C LYS A 69 4.23 23.17 -11.16
N GLU A 70 5.53 22.95 -10.95
CA GLU A 70 6.36 22.12 -11.82
C GLU A 70 6.18 20.64 -11.46
N TRP A 71 6.03 19.76 -12.46
CA TRP A 71 5.77 18.34 -12.24
C TRP A 71 6.85 17.67 -11.39
N THR A 72 8.12 17.90 -11.71
CA THR A 72 9.24 17.35 -10.94
C THR A 72 9.20 17.78 -9.48
N ALA A 73 8.84 19.04 -9.22
CA ALA A 73 8.72 19.56 -7.86
C ALA A 73 7.50 18.96 -7.13
N GLN A 74 6.37 18.75 -7.82
CA GLN A 74 5.21 18.05 -7.27
C GLN A 74 5.53 16.62 -6.83
N VAL A 75 6.26 15.87 -7.68
CA VAL A 75 6.72 14.52 -7.35
C VAL A 75 7.63 14.53 -6.13
N ASN A 76 8.60 15.44 -6.08
CA ASN A 76 9.51 15.58 -4.94
C ASN A 76 8.77 15.95 -3.65
N GLU A 77 7.74 16.81 -3.72
CA GLU A 77 6.91 17.19 -2.57
C GLU A 77 6.15 15.98 -2.01
N VAL A 78 5.58 15.13 -2.87
CA VAL A 78 4.90 13.90 -2.45
C VAL A 78 5.88 12.90 -1.84
N LEU A 79 7.05 12.70 -2.47
CA LEU A 79 8.10 11.81 -1.95
C LEU A 79 8.60 12.28 -0.57
N LEU A 80 8.75 13.60 -0.37
CA LEU A 80 9.14 14.16 0.91
C LEU A 80 8.08 13.90 1.99
N LYS A 81 6.78 14.05 1.68
CA LYS A 81 5.70 13.72 2.63
C LYS A 81 5.74 12.25 3.06
N ILE A 82 6.05 11.34 2.14
CA ILE A 82 6.22 9.91 2.44
C ILE A 82 7.42 9.70 3.38
N LEU A 83 8.56 10.33 3.08
CA LEU A 83 9.74 10.25 3.95
C LEU A 83 9.45 10.78 5.36
N CYS A 84 8.82 11.94 5.47
CA CYS A 84 8.43 12.53 6.76
C CYS A 84 7.45 11.65 7.54
N HIS A 85 6.51 11.00 6.86
CA HIS A 85 5.60 10.03 7.48
C HIS A 85 6.36 8.85 8.08
N ASN A 86 7.28 8.25 7.33
CA ASN A 86 8.07 7.12 7.81
C ASN A 86 8.90 7.49 9.05
N ILE A 87 9.53 8.68 9.05
CA ILE A 87 10.26 9.18 10.22
C ILE A 87 9.33 9.34 11.44
N CYS A 88 8.13 9.90 11.24
CA CYS A 88 7.15 10.03 12.32
C CYS A 88 6.75 8.68 12.90
N VAL A 89 6.50 7.68 12.04
CA VAL A 89 6.15 6.33 12.47
C VAL A 89 7.31 5.71 13.25
N VAL A 90 8.54 5.74 12.74
CA VAL A 90 9.70 5.20 13.47
C VAL A 90 9.82 5.82 14.85
N ILE A 91 9.73 7.16 14.95
CA ILE A 91 9.78 7.86 16.25
C ILE A 91 8.63 7.41 17.15
N GLN A 92 7.40 7.30 16.64
CA GLN A 92 6.25 6.82 17.40
C GLN A 92 6.50 5.40 17.94
N GLU A 93 6.92 4.47 17.09
CA GLU A 93 7.18 3.08 17.46
C GLU A 93 8.32 2.96 18.49
N MET A 94 9.32 3.83 18.43
CA MET A 94 10.38 3.89 19.44
C MET A 94 9.83 4.17 20.85
N PHE A 95 8.89 5.12 20.97
CA PHE A 95 8.33 5.51 22.25
C PHE A 95 7.15 4.65 22.70
N GLU A 96 6.33 4.16 21.77
CA GLU A 96 5.11 3.40 22.09
C GLU A 96 5.36 1.90 22.26
N LEU A 97 6.22 1.30 21.42
CA LEU A 97 6.53 -0.13 21.49
C LEU A 97 7.89 -0.43 22.12
N GLY A 98 8.67 0.60 22.47
CA GLY A 98 10.01 0.44 23.05
C GLY A 98 11.04 -0.12 22.07
N ILE A 99 10.85 0.13 20.76
CA ILE A 99 11.77 -0.35 19.73
C ILE A 99 13.02 0.53 19.71
N GLU A 100 14.20 -0.06 19.94
CA GLU A 100 15.47 0.63 19.77
C GLU A 100 15.89 0.64 18.28
N PRO A 101 16.09 1.82 17.66
CA PRO A 101 16.49 1.91 16.27
C PRO A 101 18.00 1.65 16.11
N ASP A 102 18.37 0.61 15.37
CA ASP A 102 19.79 0.32 15.01
C ASP A 102 20.27 1.11 13.77
N PHE A 103 19.50 2.12 13.33
CA PHE A 103 19.81 2.91 12.13
C PHE A 103 20.78 4.07 12.41
N CYS A 104 20.98 4.42 13.68
CA CYS A 104 21.93 5.45 14.08
C CYS A 104 23.35 4.86 13.99
N LEU A 105 24.19 5.45 13.13
CA LEU A 105 25.60 5.08 12.99
C LEU A 105 26.22 4.94 14.38
N LYS A 106 26.67 3.71 14.72
CA LYS A 106 27.54 3.52 15.87
C LYS A 106 28.76 4.41 15.62
N ASN A 107 28.88 5.49 16.38
CA ASN A 107 30.14 6.19 16.46
C ASN A 107 31.12 5.17 17.04
N GLU A 108 31.91 4.54 16.18
CA GLU A 108 33.09 3.80 16.60
C GLU A 108 34.02 4.83 17.24
N VAL A 109 33.83 5.08 18.53
CA VAL A 109 34.83 5.73 19.37
C VAL A 109 35.96 4.73 19.48
N THR A 110 36.88 4.81 18.53
CA THR A 110 38.19 4.16 18.62
C THR A 110 38.97 4.96 19.67
N VAL A 111 39.10 4.39 20.87
CA VAL A 111 40.05 4.86 21.90
C VAL A 111 41.45 4.42 21.52
#